data_AF-A0A1G9KL51-F1
#
_entry.id   AF-A0A1G9KL51-F1
#
_cell.length_a   1.000
_cell.length_b   1.000
_cell.length_c   1.000
_cell.angle_alpha   90.00
_cell.angle_beta   90.00
_cell.angle_gamma   90.00
#
_symmetry.space_group_name_H-M   'P 1'
#
loop_
_entity.id
_entity.type
_entity.pdbx_description
1 polymer ?
#
loop_
_entity_poly.entity_id
_entity_poly.type
_entity_poly.pdbx_seq_one_letter_code
_entity_poly.pdbx_strand_id
1 'polypeptide(L)'
;MMRQFNVLLTASLSLFLLVACKKSNIGAEIPEVVTPVPVPPTDTVKDPVVVGRIIPVGLGSGNLTIDGSTLGTKANDQIIIKGGTYSSINIKNIRLADGSRAFIKNDGLVEVSGNGSQMRLSNLNNVTISGDGTKNISKGFSFKNMSNRAVQMDGNIDNFTFQNAYFENISDYVIAYNSTRAYNGSADSYAKALKFSQLECSNTASLIYFPATVNSGGITGLVKGLEISYIIFNNAPIVSSVVNLGAAEDYDIHHNVIKNINTQNNNHNGIFQLNGNGKFHNNLVRDHQGNAVRSWLFSVGSATKEVQIYNNIVFNSRKYSGFEVQGFSNLVVPGVTSFANAKVFNNTCGSLNMSQDWVGVVVDVYDLLGGKCEVFNNLGFNFPTPSNNNMIWSQQSAIPAVASNNLYFANSAAAGITDEVKFELSGSSSAKKAAVTTKMVLTEDYYGNKRGATYSIGAVE
;
A
#
# COMPACT_ATOMS: atom_id res chain seq x y z
N MET A 1 14.38 53.68 65.07
CA MET A 1 12.91 53.66 64.97
C MET A 1 12.56 53.30 63.52
N MET A 2 12.06 52.07 63.28
CA MET A 2 11.31 51.57 62.10
C MET A 2 11.83 51.94 60.68
N ARG A 3 12.08 51.04 59.71
CA ARG A 3 11.40 49.80 59.31
C ARG A 3 12.32 49.01 58.37
N GLN A 4 12.43 47.70 58.58
CA GLN A 4 12.93 46.73 57.60
C GLN A 4 11.77 46.31 56.68
N PHE A 5 12.00 46.28 55.37
CA PHE A 5 11.10 45.68 54.38
C PHE A 5 11.61 44.28 54.05
N ASN A 6 10.92 43.25 54.53
CA ASN A 6 11.10 41.86 54.10
C ASN A 6 10.12 41.58 52.95
N VAL A 7 10.65 41.21 51.79
CA VAL A 7 9.88 40.65 50.67
C VAL A 7 9.75 39.16 50.91
N LEU A 8 8.52 38.70 51.20
CA LEU A 8 8.17 37.30 51.37
C LEU A 8 7.87 36.70 49.99
N LEU A 9 8.65 35.70 49.58
CA LEU A 9 8.43 34.89 48.38
C LEU A 9 7.54 33.70 48.77
N THR A 10 6.28 33.69 48.36
CA THR A 10 5.35 32.58 48.58
C THR A 10 5.55 31.49 47.52
N ALA A 11 6.17 30.38 47.92
CA ALA A 11 6.21 29.15 47.14
C ALA A 11 4.94 28.32 47.41
N SER A 12 4.02 28.29 46.45
CA SER A 12 2.92 27.33 46.40
C SER A 12 3.41 26.05 45.70
N LEU A 13 3.63 24.96 46.45
CA LEU A 13 3.85 23.64 45.87
C LEU A 13 2.64 22.75 46.18
N SER A 14 1.93 22.44 45.11
CA SER A 14 0.65 21.76 45.08
C SER A 14 0.73 20.29 45.47
N LEU A 15 -0.24 19.89 46.28
CA LEU A 15 -0.56 18.54 46.73
C LEU A 15 -0.98 17.68 45.52
N PHE A 16 -0.17 16.70 45.12
CA PHE A 16 -0.57 15.67 44.15
C PHE A 16 -1.46 14.62 44.83
N LEU A 17 -2.78 14.75 44.66
CA LEU A 17 -3.75 13.69 44.91
C LEU A 17 -3.72 12.71 43.74
N LEU A 18 -3.16 11.52 43.99
CA LEU A 18 -3.22 10.36 43.12
C LEU A 18 -4.67 9.84 43.06
N VAL A 19 -5.42 10.25 42.03
CA VAL A 19 -6.67 9.58 41.66
C VAL A 19 -6.33 8.42 40.73
N ALA A 20 -6.45 7.21 41.26
CA ALA A 20 -6.36 5.98 40.50
C ALA A 20 -7.49 5.93 39.46
N CYS A 21 -7.17 6.16 38.19
CA CYS A 21 -8.06 5.84 37.08
C CYS A 21 -8.11 4.32 36.91
N LYS A 22 -9.30 3.74 37.12
CA LYS A 22 -9.64 2.37 36.72
C LYS A 22 -9.30 2.19 35.24
N LYS A 23 -8.40 1.24 34.96
CA LYS A 23 -8.14 0.73 33.62
C LYS A 23 -9.45 0.15 33.10
N SER A 24 -10.04 0.79 32.09
CA SER A 24 -11.15 0.22 31.32
C SER A 24 -10.67 -1.08 30.68
N ASN A 25 -11.44 -2.15 30.83
CA ASN A 25 -11.18 -3.44 30.18
C ASN A 25 -11.32 -3.25 28.67
N ILE A 26 -10.19 -3.21 27.96
CA ILE A 26 -10.14 -3.22 26.50
C ILE A 26 -10.19 -4.68 26.04
N GLY A 27 -11.23 -4.98 25.26
CA GLY A 27 -11.21 -5.98 24.18
C GLY A 27 -11.31 -7.44 24.61
N ALA A 28 -12.51 -8.02 24.48
CA ALA A 28 -12.60 -9.44 24.15
C ALA A 28 -11.80 -9.68 22.86
N GLU A 29 -11.01 -10.75 22.79
CA GLU A 29 -10.40 -11.21 21.55
C GLU A 29 -11.52 -11.45 20.52
N ILE A 30 -11.60 -10.56 19.53
CA ILE A 30 -12.50 -10.74 18.39
C ILE A 30 -11.93 -11.92 17.59
N PRO A 31 -12.69 -13.01 17.37
CA PRO A 31 -12.20 -14.15 16.60
C PRO A 31 -11.70 -13.68 15.23
N GLU A 32 -10.56 -14.22 14.82
CA GLU A 32 -9.92 -13.83 13.57
C GLU A 32 -10.80 -14.20 12.39
N VAL A 33 -11.51 -13.22 11.85
CA VAL A 33 -12.21 -13.36 10.57
C VAL A 33 -11.16 -13.56 9.48
N VAL A 34 -11.02 -14.81 9.01
CA VAL A 34 -10.24 -15.16 7.83
C VAL A 34 -11.02 -14.68 6.62
N THR A 35 -10.67 -13.50 6.11
CA THR A 35 -11.27 -13.01 4.87
C THR A 35 -10.56 -13.72 3.71
N PRO A 36 -11.28 -14.33 2.75
CA PRO A 36 -10.62 -14.96 1.62
C PRO A 36 -9.78 -13.93 0.87
N VAL A 37 -8.47 -14.12 0.86
CA VAL A 37 -7.55 -13.34 0.02
C VAL A 37 -7.80 -13.80 -1.41
N PRO A 38 -8.08 -12.89 -2.37
CA PRO A 38 -8.16 -13.26 -3.77
C PRO A 38 -6.90 -14.00 -4.16
N VAL A 39 -7.04 -15.25 -4.60
CA VAL A 39 -5.90 -16.03 -5.09
C VAL A 39 -5.46 -15.39 -6.40
N PRO A 40 -4.16 -15.12 -6.61
CA PRO A 40 -3.68 -14.66 -7.91
C PRO A 40 -4.22 -15.57 -9.01
N PRO A 41 -4.71 -15.01 -10.14
CA PRO A 41 -5.10 -15.84 -11.26
C PRO A 41 -3.92 -16.74 -11.62
N THR A 42 -4.19 -18.03 -11.80
CA THR A 42 -3.18 -18.95 -12.30
C THR A 42 -2.91 -18.51 -13.73
N ASP A 43 -1.73 -17.94 -14.02
CA ASP A 43 -1.35 -17.53 -15.37
C ASP A 43 -1.61 -18.69 -16.34
N THR A 44 -2.66 -18.57 -17.16
CA THR A 44 -3.16 -19.68 -18.00
C THR A 44 -2.30 -19.90 -19.25
N VAL A 45 -1.32 -19.04 -19.49
CA VAL A 45 -0.28 -19.21 -20.51
C VAL A 45 1.03 -18.65 -19.95
N LYS A 46 1.78 -19.48 -19.21
CA LYS A 46 3.22 -19.24 -19.10
C LYS A 46 3.85 -19.85 -20.34
N ASP A 47 4.37 -19.01 -21.23
CA ASP A 47 5.33 -19.50 -22.22
C ASP A 47 6.37 -20.35 -21.47
N PRO A 48 6.71 -21.55 -21.97
CA PRO A 48 7.65 -22.42 -21.28
C PRO A 48 8.95 -21.64 -21.06
N VAL A 49 9.25 -21.32 -19.80
CA VAL A 49 10.50 -20.66 -19.45
C VAL A 49 11.61 -21.61 -19.83
N VAL A 50 12.35 -21.29 -20.89
CA VAL A 50 13.54 -22.05 -21.30
C VAL A 50 14.57 -21.89 -20.19
N VAL A 51 14.70 -22.90 -19.34
CA VAL A 51 15.63 -22.86 -18.20
C VAL A 51 17.06 -22.81 -18.73
N GLY A 52 17.82 -21.80 -18.30
CA GLY A 52 19.26 -21.68 -18.54
C GLY A 52 20.08 -22.57 -17.61
N ARG A 53 21.17 -22.05 -17.03
CA ARG A 53 21.96 -22.80 -16.06
C ARG A 53 21.27 -22.83 -14.69
N ILE A 54 21.46 -23.90 -13.94
CA ILE A 54 21.12 -23.96 -12.51
C ILE A 54 22.42 -23.75 -11.72
N ILE A 55 22.45 -22.72 -10.88
CA ILE A 55 23.64 -22.26 -10.15
C ILE A 55 23.34 -22.31 -8.65
N PRO A 56 23.69 -23.39 -7.94
CA PRO A 56 23.51 -23.46 -6.49
C PRO A 56 24.51 -22.53 -5.79
N VAL A 57 24.05 -21.80 -4.78
CA VAL A 57 24.86 -20.85 -4.00
C VAL A 57 24.50 -20.89 -2.52
N GLY A 58 25.44 -20.43 -1.69
CA GLY A 58 25.25 -20.34 -0.24
C GLY A 58 25.49 -21.65 0.51
N LEU A 59 25.84 -21.51 1.78
CA LEU A 59 26.12 -22.63 2.68
C LEU A 59 24.95 -22.92 3.63
N GLY A 60 23.90 -22.10 3.61
CA GLY A 60 22.84 -22.08 4.63
C GLY A 60 23.21 -21.28 5.88
N SER A 61 24.33 -20.53 5.85
CA SER A 61 24.79 -19.72 6.97
C SER A 61 25.72 -18.57 6.54
N GLY A 62 25.95 -17.64 7.46
CA GLY A 62 26.90 -16.55 7.31
C GLY A 62 26.45 -15.48 6.30
N ASN A 63 27.42 -14.89 5.60
CA ASN A 63 27.17 -13.86 4.60
C ASN A 63 27.21 -14.47 3.20
N LEU A 64 26.17 -14.24 2.41
CA LEU A 64 26.10 -14.63 1.00
C LEU A 64 26.29 -13.40 0.10
N THR A 65 27.11 -13.53 -0.94
CA THR A 65 27.22 -12.55 -2.02
C THR A 65 27.01 -13.22 -3.36
N ILE A 66 26.06 -12.69 -4.14
CA ILE A 66 25.76 -13.06 -5.53
C ILE A 66 26.09 -11.82 -6.36
N ASP A 67 27.23 -11.85 -7.05
CA ASP A 67 27.65 -10.78 -7.96
C ASP A 67 27.51 -11.25 -9.41
N GLY A 68 26.55 -10.68 -10.14
CA GLY A 68 26.25 -11.06 -11.51
C GLY A 68 27.41 -10.85 -12.49
N SER A 69 28.31 -9.90 -12.18
CA SER A 69 29.50 -9.64 -13.00
C SER A 69 30.52 -10.77 -12.88
N THR A 70 30.76 -11.25 -11.65
CA THR A 70 31.69 -12.36 -11.37
C THR A 70 31.10 -13.71 -11.79
N LEU A 71 29.81 -13.93 -11.56
CA LEU A 71 29.11 -15.15 -11.96
C LEU A 71 28.93 -15.26 -13.49
N GLY A 72 29.02 -14.14 -14.19
CA GLY A 72 28.69 -14.04 -15.61
C GLY A 72 27.26 -14.48 -15.87
N THR A 73 26.31 -13.89 -15.13
CA THR A 73 24.87 -14.24 -15.22
C THR A 73 24.34 -14.04 -16.63
N LYS A 74 23.58 -15.01 -17.14
CA LYS A 74 22.99 -15.05 -18.47
C LYS A 74 21.47 -15.08 -18.40
N ALA A 75 20.84 -14.87 -19.57
CA ALA A 75 19.41 -15.05 -19.73
C ALA A 75 18.96 -16.44 -19.25
N ASN A 76 17.88 -16.45 -18.49
CA ASN A 76 17.20 -17.62 -17.92
C ASN A 76 18.00 -18.46 -16.91
N ASP A 77 19.15 -17.97 -16.44
CA ASP A 77 19.84 -18.62 -15.31
C ASP A 77 18.93 -18.66 -14.07
N GLN A 78 19.00 -19.78 -13.36
CA GLN A 78 18.36 -19.99 -12.06
C GLN A 78 19.43 -20.11 -10.98
N ILE A 79 19.56 -19.08 -10.15
CA ILE A 79 20.48 -19.04 -9.02
C ILE A 79 19.70 -19.54 -7.79
N ILE A 80 20.11 -20.68 -7.24
CA ILE A 80 19.39 -21.38 -6.18
C ILE A 80 20.11 -21.17 -4.85
N ILE A 81 19.51 -20.44 -3.93
CA ILE A 81 20.06 -20.18 -2.60
C ILE A 81 19.69 -21.33 -1.67
N LYS A 82 20.71 -22.01 -1.14
CA LYS A 82 20.54 -23.07 -0.15
C LYS A 82 19.87 -22.52 1.11
N GLY A 83 18.88 -23.25 1.61
CA GLY A 83 18.14 -22.95 2.84
C GLY A 83 19.03 -22.98 4.08
N GLY A 84 18.63 -22.21 5.08
CA GLY A 84 19.37 -21.95 6.31
C GLY A 84 19.23 -20.49 6.76
N THR A 85 20.03 -20.09 7.75
CA THR A 85 19.94 -18.77 8.39
C THR A 85 21.16 -17.93 8.05
N TYR A 86 20.96 -16.86 7.30
CA TYR A 86 22.01 -15.94 6.86
C TYR A 86 22.06 -14.69 7.72
N SER A 87 23.28 -14.23 8.02
CA SER A 87 23.51 -12.91 8.61
C SER A 87 23.31 -11.82 7.55
N SER A 88 23.68 -12.06 6.29
CA SER A 88 23.35 -11.14 5.20
C SER A 88 23.31 -11.84 3.85
N ILE A 89 22.51 -11.29 2.93
CA ILE A 89 22.45 -11.71 1.54
C ILE A 89 22.63 -10.47 0.65
N ASN A 90 23.70 -10.42 -0.13
CA ASN A 90 24.01 -9.32 -1.02
C ASN A 90 23.87 -9.78 -2.47
N ILE A 91 22.96 -9.19 -3.23
CA ILE A 91 22.70 -9.51 -4.64
C ILE A 91 22.96 -8.26 -5.46
N LYS A 92 23.93 -8.33 -6.38
CA LYS A 92 24.38 -7.15 -7.10
C LYS A 92 24.78 -7.40 -8.55
N ASN A 93 24.74 -6.34 -9.36
CA ASN A 93 25.33 -6.26 -10.70
C ASN A 93 24.82 -7.34 -11.68
N ILE A 94 23.53 -7.69 -11.61
CA ILE A 94 22.88 -8.53 -12.61
C ILE A 94 22.14 -7.60 -13.56
N ARG A 95 22.69 -7.40 -14.76
CA ARG A 95 22.07 -6.56 -15.78
C ARG A 95 21.94 -7.34 -17.08
N LEU A 96 20.72 -7.71 -17.44
CA LEU A 96 20.42 -8.43 -18.68
C LEU A 96 19.70 -7.51 -19.67
N ALA A 97 19.80 -7.82 -20.96
CA ALA A 97 19.07 -7.11 -22.01
C ALA A 97 17.55 -7.27 -21.87
N ASP A 98 16.78 -6.36 -22.46
CA ASP A 98 15.32 -6.42 -22.44
C ASP A 98 14.81 -7.75 -23.03
N GLY A 99 13.77 -8.30 -22.42
CA GLY A 99 13.24 -9.64 -22.75
C GLY A 99 14.04 -10.82 -22.20
N SER A 100 15.23 -10.61 -21.63
CA SER A 100 16.03 -11.64 -20.94
C SER A 100 15.94 -11.49 -19.44
N ARG A 101 15.77 -12.57 -18.67
CA ARG A 101 15.59 -12.49 -17.21
C ARG A 101 16.43 -13.53 -16.46
N ALA A 102 16.94 -13.16 -15.28
CA ALA A 102 17.54 -14.11 -14.34
C ALA A 102 16.59 -14.37 -13.17
N PHE A 103 16.61 -15.59 -12.63
CA PHE A 103 15.76 -16.01 -11.53
C PHE A 103 16.62 -16.39 -10.33
N ILE A 104 16.25 -15.88 -9.16
CA ILE A 104 16.85 -16.24 -7.88
C ILE A 104 15.77 -16.90 -7.04
N LYS A 105 16.03 -18.13 -6.60
CA LYS A 105 15.06 -18.98 -5.90
C LYS A 105 15.66 -19.60 -4.64
N ASN A 106 14.80 -20.04 -3.73
CA ASN A 106 15.18 -20.77 -2.53
C ASN A 106 15.18 -22.30 -2.77
N ASP A 107 16.10 -23.00 -2.12
CA ASP A 107 16.10 -24.45 -1.91
C ASP A 107 16.07 -24.77 -0.40
N GLY A 108 14.88 -25.01 0.14
CA GLY A 108 14.57 -24.92 1.56
C GLY A 108 14.15 -23.51 1.98
N LEU A 109 13.96 -23.29 3.28
CA LEU A 109 13.67 -21.98 3.85
C LEU A 109 14.96 -21.16 3.97
N VAL A 110 15.00 -19.97 3.37
CA VAL A 110 16.10 -19.01 3.48
C VAL A 110 15.69 -17.93 4.46
N GLU A 111 16.27 -17.94 5.66
CA GLU A 111 15.96 -16.99 6.72
C GLU A 111 17.07 -15.94 6.87
N VAL A 112 16.68 -14.68 7.07
CA VAL A 112 17.53 -13.57 7.49
C VAL A 112 16.94 -12.99 8.77
N SER A 113 17.58 -13.19 9.91
CA SER A 113 16.99 -12.89 11.23
C SER A 113 17.98 -12.20 12.15
N GLY A 114 17.44 -11.39 13.07
CA GLY A 114 18.22 -10.67 14.08
C GLY A 114 18.71 -9.29 13.64
N ASN A 115 19.12 -8.50 14.63
CA ASN A 115 19.61 -7.14 14.43
C ASN A 115 20.92 -7.12 13.64
N GLY A 116 21.03 -6.18 12.70
CA GLY A 116 22.17 -6.03 11.80
C GLY A 116 22.14 -6.98 10.60
N SER A 117 21.22 -7.94 10.57
CA SER A 117 21.01 -8.80 9.41
C SER A 117 20.23 -8.07 8.33
N GLN A 118 20.44 -8.37 7.05
CA GLN A 118 19.65 -7.79 5.95
C GLN A 118 19.91 -8.46 4.60
N MET A 119 18.97 -8.28 3.67
CA MET A 119 19.20 -8.47 2.24
C MET A 119 19.51 -7.11 1.58
N ARG A 120 20.58 -7.04 0.77
CA ARG A 120 20.95 -5.87 -0.03
C ARG A 120 20.85 -6.19 -1.50
N LEU A 121 20.14 -5.36 -2.24
CA LEU A 121 19.87 -5.49 -3.67
C LEU A 121 20.44 -4.27 -4.39
N SER A 122 21.33 -4.45 -5.35
CA SER A 122 21.92 -3.30 -6.06
C SER A 122 22.20 -3.53 -7.53
N ASN A 123 21.95 -2.51 -8.36
CA ASN A 123 22.24 -2.54 -9.80
C ASN A 123 21.64 -3.76 -10.51
N LEU A 124 20.33 -3.97 -10.36
CA LEU A 124 19.61 -5.11 -10.92
C LEU A 124 18.74 -4.66 -12.10
N ASN A 125 18.90 -5.32 -13.25
CA ASN A 125 18.00 -5.17 -14.40
C ASN A 125 17.55 -6.53 -14.89
N ASN A 126 16.22 -6.72 -15.02
CA ASN A 126 15.58 -7.97 -15.43
C ASN A 126 15.89 -9.16 -14.50
N VAL A 127 15.56 -8.99 -13.21
CA VAL A 127 15.78 -10.02 -12.17
C VAL A 127 14.47 -10.32 -11.46
N THR A 128 14.19 -11.60 -11.22
CA THR A 128 13.12 -12.05 -10.32
C THR A 128 13.72 -12.80 -9.14
N ILE A 129 13.42 -12.35 -7.92
CA ILE A 129 13.70 -13.05 -6.68
C ILE A 129 12.36 -13.62 -6.16
N SER A 130 12.27 -14.94 -6.02
CA SER A 130 11.02 -15.61 -5.64
C SER A 130 11.25 -16.73 -4.65
N GLY A 131 10.52 -16.71 -3.54
CA GLY A 131 10.55 -17.75 -2.50
C GLY A 131 9.65 -18.96 -2.76
N ASP A 132 9.33 -19.28 -4.02
CA ASP A 132 8.53 -20.45 -4.42
C ASP A 132 9.37 -21.55 -5.08
N GLY A 133 10.70 -21.53 -4.88
CA GLY A 133 11.62 -22.48 -5.49
C GLY A 133 11.54 -23.90 -4.91
N THR A 134 11.02 -24.03 -3.68
CA THR A 134 10.92 -25.30 -2.96
C THR A 134 9.48 -25.75 -2.85
N LYS A 135 9.21 -27.00 -3.25
CA LYS A 135 7.87 -27.60 -3.13
C LYS A 135 7.37 -27.49 -1.68
N ASN A 136 6.10 -27.11 -1.52
CA ASN A 136 5.42 -26.92 -0.24
C ASN A 136 5.93 -25.74 0.62
N ILE A 137 6.84 -24.90 0.12
CA ILE A 137 7.22 -23.64 0.75
C ILE A 137 6.76 -22.50 -0.15
N SER A 138 5.68 -21.83 0.22
CA SER A 138 5.10 -20.71 -0.54
C SER A 138 5.76 -19.37 -0.25
N LYS A 139 6.46 -19.24 0.90
CA LYS A 139 7.22 -18.07 1.34
C LYS A 139 8.63 -18.46 1.74
N GLY A 140 9.48 -18.71 0.74
CA GLY A 140 10.81 -19.26 0.90
C GLY A 140 11.87 -18.29 1.41
N PHE A 141 11.60 -16.98 1.36
CA PHE A 141 12.41 -15.96 1.99
C PHE A 141 11.70 -15.43 3.24
N SER A 142 12.34 -15.56 4.40
CA SER A 142 11.78 -15.17 5.71
C SER A 142 12.70 -14.15 6.40
N PHE A 143 12.14 -13.04 6.85
CA PHE A 143 12.85 -11.95 7.53
C PHE A 143 12.24 -11.70 8.89
N LYS A 144 13.02 -11.81 9.97
CA LYS A 144 12.46 -11.85 11.33
C LYS A 144 13.27 -11.09 12.36
N ASN A 145 12.58 -10.45 13.30
CA ASN A 145 13.15 -9.90 14.54
C ASN A 145 14.32 -8.93 14.26
N MET A 146 14.04 -7.87 13.50
CA MET A 146 15.05 -6.94 12.99
C MET A 146 14.75 -5.52 13.47
N SER A 147 15.77 -4.84 13.99
CA SER A 147 15.66 -3.41 14.31
C SER A 147 15.98 -2.49 13.13
N ASN A 148 16.52 -3.05 12.05
CA ASN A 148 16.89 -2.38 10.81
C ASN A 148 16.05 -2.86 9.62
N ARG A 149 16.25 -2.23 8.47
CA ARG A 149 15.57 -2.61 7.22
C ARG A 149 15.89 -4.05 6.81
N ALA A 150 14.86 -4.81 6.44
CA ALA A 150 15.02 -6.19 6.00
C ALA A 150 15.59 -6.30 4.59
N VAL A 151 15.08 -5.48 3.66
CA VAL A 151 15.53 -5.39 2.27
C VAL A 151 15.90 -3.96 1.94
N GLN A 152 17.19 -3.74 1.65
CA GLN A 152 17.71 -2.47 1.18
C GLN A 152 17.97 -2.55 -0.31
N MET A 153 17.40 -1.62 -1.07
CA MET A 153 17.62 -1.49 -2.51
C MET A 153 18.48 -0.24 -2.79
N ASP A 154 19.50 -0.39 -3.62
CA ASP A 154 20.45 0.67 -3.94
C ASP A 154 20.80 0.70 -5.45
N GLY A 155 21.27 1.85 -5.94
CA GLY A 155 21.70 2.00 -7.33
C GLY A 155 20.56 1.89 -8.35
N ASN A 156 20.85 1.37 -9.54
CA ASN A 156 19.88 1.30 -10.64
C ASN A 156 19.12 -0.03 -10.62
N ILE A 157 17.88 -0.01 -10.13
CA ILE A 157 16.98 -1.16 -10.14
C ILE A 157 15.88 -0.95 -11.19
N ASP A 158 15.79 -1.85 -12.15
CA ASP A 158 14.84 -1.80 -13.26
C ASP A 158 14.30 -3.21 -13.59
N ASN A 159 13.06 -3.32 -14.05
CA ASN A 159 12.43 -4.59 -14.46
C ASN A 159 12.56 -5.71 -13.40
N PHE A 160 12.36 -5.35 -12.15
CA PHE A 160 12.68 -6.16 -10.99
C PHE A 160 11.41 -6.73 -10.34
N THR A 161 11.46 -7.99 -9.93
CA THR A 161 10.37 -8.62 -9.17
C THR A 161 10.90 -9.21 -7.89
N PHE A 162 10.24 -8.91 -6.78
CA PHE A 162 10.43 -9.58 -5.50
C PHE A 162 9.11 -10.14 -5.01
N GLN A 163 9.07 -11.45 -4.76
CA GLN A 163 7.83 -12.12 -4.42
C GLN A 163 8.02 -13.33 -3.51
N ASN A 164 6.92 -13.77 -2.91
CA ASN A 164 6.87 -14.97 -2.08
C ASN A 164 7.82 -14.89 -0.87
N ALA A 165 7.66 -13.82 -0.07
CA ALA A 165 8.45 -13.60 1.13
C ALA A 165 7.57 -13.27 2.36
N TYR A 166 8.11 -13.55 3.55
CA TYR A 166 7.48 -13.36 4.84
C TYR A 166 8.32 -12.44 5.73
N PHE A 167 7.66 -11.51 6.44
CA PHE A 167 8.27 -10.47 7.27
C PHE A 167 7.59 -10.42 8.63
N GLU A 168 8.37 -10.46 9.71
CA GLU A 168 7.84 -10.46 11.07
C GLU A 168 8.72 -9.69 12.05
N ASN A 169 8.09 -8.87 12.90
CA ASN A 169 8.77 -8.14 13.99
C ASN A 169 9.95 -7.30 13.46
N ILE A 170 9.66 -6.40 12.52
CA ILE A 170 10.66 -5.48 11.94
C ILE A 170 10.30 -4.06 12.36
N SER A 171 11.18 -3.37 13.09
CA SER A 171 10.87 -2.05 13.66
C SER A 171 11.22 -0.87 12.74
N ASP A 172 12.06 -1.07 11.72
CA ASP A 172 12.36 -0.08 10.66
C ASP A 172 11.58 -0.43 9.37
N TYR A 173 11.76 0.32 8.29
CA TYR A 173 11.14 0.04 7.00
C TYR A 173 11.51 -1.35 6.48
N VAL A 174 10.54 -2.13 6.01
CA VAL A 174 10.79 -3.51 5.54
C VAL A 174 11.58 -3.51 4.24
N ILE A 175 11.08 -2.82 3.22
CA ILE A 175 11.70 -2.64 1.89
C ILE A 175 11.90 -1.15 1.66
N ALA A 176 13.16 -0.71 1.55
CA ALA A 176 13.48 0.68 1.27
C ALA A 176 14.28 0.81 -0.03
N TYR A 177 13.93 1.83 -0.82
CA TYR A 177 14.68 2.21 -2.00
C TYR A 177 14.81 3.72 -2.09
N ASN A 178 16.02 4.22 -1.82
CA ASN A 178 16.34 5.64 -1.92
C ASN A 178 17.02 5.90 -3.27
N SER A 179 16.24 5.85 -4.36
CA SER A 179 16.78 6.12 -5.68
C SER A 179 17.24 7.57 -5.79
N THR A 180 18.48 7.78 -6.19
CA THR A 180 19.09 9.11 -6.37
C THR A 180 19.03 9.59 -7.82
N ARG A 181 18.32 8.87 -8.71
CA ARG A 181 18.21 9.21 -10.13
C ARG A 181 17.38 10.48 -10.29
N ALA A 182 17.99 11.50 -10.89
CA ALA A 182 17.35 12.75 -11.25
C ALA A 182 16.68 12.61 -12.63
N TYR A 183 15.36 12.81 -12.67
CA TYR A 183 14.56 12.70 -13.88
C TYR A 183 14.89 13.80 -14.88
N ASN A 184 15.21 13.40 -16.11
CA ASN A 184 15.52 14.32 -17.21
C ASN A 184 14.69 14.06 -18.47
N GLY A 185 13.62 13.28 -18.35
CA GLY A 185 12.77 12.86 -19.46
C GLY A 185 13.17 11.54 -20.12
N SER A 186 14.36 10.99 -19.85
CA SER A 186 14.82 9.72 -20.43
C SER A 186 14.43 8.50 -19.59
N ALA A 187 14.34 7.32 -20.23
CA ALA A 187 14.10 6.04 -19.55
C ALA A 187 15.18 5.65 -18.53
N ASP A 188 16.39 6.19 -18.66
CA ASP A 188 17.50 5.90 -17.76
C ASP A 188 17.53 6.84 -16.54
N SER A 189 16.57 7.73 -16.41
CA SER A 189 16.48 8.71 -15.32
C SER A 189 15.47 8.36 -14.21
N TYR A 190 14.81 7.20 -14.28
CA TYR A 190 13.83 6.74 -13.28
C TYR A 190 13.82 5.20 -13.14
N ALA A 191 13.48 4.68 -11.96
CA ALA A 191 13.31 3.24 -11.78
C ALA A 191 12.03 2.77 -12.47
N LYS A 192 12.07 1.62 -13.16
CA LYS A 192 10.93 1.16 -13.98
C LYS A 192 10.54 -0.29 -13.73
N ALA A 193 9.25 -0.58 -13.83
CA ALA A 193 8.69 -1.93 -13.80
C ALA A 193 9.15 -2.73 -12.57
N LEU A 194 8.98 -2.13 -11.38
CA LEU A 194 9.24 -2.80 -10.10
C LEU A 194 7.97 -3.52 -9.67
N LYS A 195 8.08 -4.79 -9.25
CA LYS A 195 6.96 -5.61 -8.80
C LYS A 195 7.24 -6.20 -7.42
N PHE A 196 6.33 -5.97 -6.49
CA PHE A 196 6.34 -6.55 -5.15
C PHE A 196 5.04 -7.32 -4.97
N SER A 197 5.14 -8.65 -4.93
CA SER A 197 3.94 -9.49 -5.01
C SER A 197 3.96 -10.63 -4.01
N GLN A 198 2.80 -11.03 -3.50
CA GLN A 198 2.68 -12.20 -2.64
C GLN A 198 3.63 -12.08 -1.43
N LEU A 199 3.59 -10.96 -0.72
CA LEU A 199 4.34 -10.75 0.52
C LEU A 199 3.40 -10.84 1.72
N GLU A 200 3.91 -11.36 2.82
CA GLU A 200 3.17 -11.43 4.07
C GLU A 200 3.96 -10.72 5.17
N CYS A 201 3.29 -9.87 5.93
CA CYS A 201 3.88 -9.03 6.95
C CYS A 201 3.04 -9.06 8.22
N SER A 202 3.68 -9.35 9.35
CA SER A 202 3.05 -9.33 10.67
C SER A 202 3.87 -8.49 11.63
N ASN A 203 3.23 -7.51 12.28
CA ASN A 203 3.89 -6.64 13.26
C ASN A 203 5.18 -6.01 12.74
N THR A 204 5.08 -5.28 11.62
CA THR A 204 6.22 -4.58 11.00
C THR A 204 5.95 -3.08 10.90
N ALA A 205 7.03 -2.28 10.76
CA ALA A 205 6.95 -0.91 10.27
C ALA A 205 6.55 -0.89 8.77
N SER A 206 6.64 0.26 8.10
CA SER A 206 6.16 0.39 6.71
C SER A 206 6.79 -0.66 5.80
N LEU A 207 5.96 -1.32 5.00
CA LEU A 207 6.39 -2.35 4.06
C LEU A 207 7.26 -1.76 2.95
N ILE A 208 6.77 -0.72 2.28
CA ILE A 208 7.48 -0.05 1.18
C ILE A 208 7.71 1.41 1.54
N TYR A 209 8.98 1.84 1.47
CA TYR A 209 9.38 3.23 1.65
C TYR A 209 10.28 3.67 0.49
N PHE A 210 9.68 4.32 -0.51
CA PHE A 210 10.35 4.86 -1.70
C PHE A 210 10.24 6.38 -1.71
N PRO A 211 11.12 7.09 -0.98
CA PRO A 211 11.09 8.54 -0.96
C PRO A 211 11.49 9.11 -2.32
N ALA A 212 10.95 10.28 -2.62
CA ALA A 212 11.31 11.06 -3.78
C ALA A 212 11.25 12.55 -3.42
N THR A 213 11.89 13.36 -4.24
CA THR A 213 11.79 14.81 -4.16
C THR A 213 11.16 15.33 -5.44
N VAL A 214 10.16 16.19 -5.31
CA VAL A 214 9.55 16.96 -6.40
C VAL A 214 9.68 18.43 -6.05
N ASN A 215 10.35 19.22 -6.89
CA ASN A 215 10.49 20.66 -6.72
C ASN A 215 10.78 21.35 -8.07
N SER A 216 11.02 22.67 -8.05
CA SER A 216 11.34 23.46 -9.25
C SER A 216 12.62 23.03 -9.98
N GLY A 217 13.55 22.35 -9.30
CA GLY A 217 14.76 21.77 -9.88
C GLY A 217 14.57 20.40 -10.53
N GLY A 218 13.37 19.80 -10.43
CA GLY A 218 13.03 18.53 -11.07
C GLY A 218 12.50 17.48 -10.10
N ILE A 219 12.58 16.21 -10.53
CA ILE A 219 12.17 15.05 -9.74
C ILE A 219 13.39 14.17 -9.48
N THR A 220 13.61 13.76 -8.24
CA THR A 220 14.60 12.72 -7.89
C THR A 220 13.89 11.54 -7.25
N GLY A 221 14.22 10.33 -7.70
CA GLY A 221 13.65 9.10 -7.16
C GLY A 221 12.30 8.70 -7.75
N LEU A 222 12.00 9.16 -8.98
CA LEU A 222 10.79 8.76 -9.70
C LEU A 222 10.77 7.25 -9.97
N VAL A 223 9.62 6.62 -9.75
CA VAL A 223 9.34 5.23 -10.14
C VAL A 223 8.21 5.19 -11.17
N LYS A 224 8.36 4.46 -12.27
CA LYS A 224 7.31 4.25 -13.28
C LYS A 224 6.90 2.79 -13.39
N GLY A 225 5.59 2.52 -13.48
CA GLY A 225 5.07 1.15 -13.63
C GLY A 225 5.35 0.28 -12.40
N LEU A 226 5.16 0.82 -11.20
CA LEU A 226 5.29 0.06 -9.95
C LEU A 226 4.05 -0.81 -9.74
N GLU A 227 4.22 -2.11 -9.51
CA GLU A 227 3.16 -3.02 -9.11
C GLU A 227 3.33 -3.46 -7.64
N ILE A 228 2.28 -3.33 -6.83
CA ILE A 228 2.21 -3.87 -5.46
C ILE A 228 0.96 -4.73 -5.34
N SER A 229 1.13 -6.04 -5.23
CA SER A 229 0.01 -6.96 -5.35
C SER A 229 0.02 -8.13 -4.36
N TYR A 230 -1.17 -8.61 -3.99
CA TYR A 230 -1.33 -9.82 -3.17
C TYR A 230 -0.55 -9.76 -1.85
N ILE A 231 -0.50 -8.57 -1.23
CA ILE A 231 0.13 -8.36 0.07
C ILE A 231 -0.86 -8.70 1.17
N ILE A 232 -0.40 -9.43 2.18
CA ILE A 232 -1.09 -9.59 3.46
C ILE A 232 -0.31 -8.79 4.49
N PHE A 233 -0.90 -7.73 5.04
CA PHE A 233 -0.25 -6.90 6.05
C PHE A 233 -1.13 -6.81 7.29
N ASN A 234 -0.63 -7.31 8.42
CA ASN A 234 -1.44 -7.44 9.62
C ASN A 234 -0.72 -7.08 10.93
N ASN A 235 -1.53 -6.82 11.96
CA ASN A 235 -1.12 -6.74 13.36
C ASN A 235 0.01 -5.73 13.63
N ALA A 236 -0.09 -4.55 13.01
CA ALA A 236 0.90 -3.48 13.12
C ALA A 236 0.28 -2.23 13.77
N PRO A 237 0.22 -2.17 15.11
CA PRO A 237 -0.60 -1.18 15.83
C PRO A 237 -0.14 0.27 15.69
N ILE A 238 1.09 0.51 15.20
CA ILE A 238 1.72 1.85 15.13
C ILE A 238 2.36 2.17 13.76
N VAL A 239 2.09 1.39 12.71
CA VAL A 239 2.81 1.48 11.41
C VAL A 239 2.72 2.85 10.71
N SER A 240 1.68 3.63 10.99
CA SER A 240 1.26 4.81 10.22
C SER A 240 0.91 4.45 8.78
N SER A 241 1.88 4.34 7.88
CA SER A 241 1.67 4.01 6.47
C SER A 241 2.31 2.65 6.15
N VAL A 242 1.56 1.78 5.48
CA VAL A 242 2.08 0.50 4.97
C VAL A 242 2.94 0.74 3.73
N VAL A 243 2.50 1.63 2.85
CA VAL A 243 3.24 2.03 1.64
C VAL A 243 3.39 3.55 1.63
N ASN A 244 4.60 4.02 1.36
CA ASN A 244 4.92 5.41 1.13
C ASN A 244 5.70 5.56 -0.19
N LEU A 245 5.07 6.23 -1.16
CA LEU A 245 5.65 6.55 -2.46
C LEU A 245 5.77 8.07 -2.59
N GLY A 246 7.00 8.57 -2.69
CA GLY A 246 7.26 10.01 -2.81
C GLY A 246 6.96 10.57 -4.21
N ALA A 247 7.14 9.77 -5.26
CA ALA A 247 6.79 10.11 -6.65
C ALA A 247 6.70 8.83 -7.50
N ALA A 248 5.50 8.50 -7.96
CA ALA A 248 5.26 7.36 -8.83
C ALA A 248 4.33 7.73 -10.01
N GLU A 249 4.60 7.15 -11.17
CA GLU A 249 3.75 7.30 -12.34
C GLU A 249 3.31 5.92 -12.85
N ASP A 250 2.04 5.81 -13.22
CA ASP A 250 1.42 4.58 -13.68
C ASP A 250 1.59 3.42 -12.67
N TYR A 251 1.44 3.70 -11.37
CA TYR A 251 1.43 2.62 -10.36
C TYR A 251 0.19 1.73 -10.48
N ASP A 252 0.30 0.48 -10.04
CA ASP A 252 -0.79 -0.48 -9.99
C ASP A 252 -0.77 -1.24 -8.66
N ILE A 253 -1.71 -0.93 -7.77
CA ILE A 253 -1.74 -1.45 -6.40
C ILE A 253 -3.05 -2.20 -6.18
N HIS A 254 -2.96 -3.53 -6.08
CA HIS A 254 -4.17 -4.34 -6.11
C HIS A 254 -4.15 -5.65 -5.34
N HIS A 255 -5.34 -6.16 -5.00
CA HIS A 255 -5.50 -7.47 -4.34
C HIS A 255 -4.76 -7.59 -3.00
N ASN A 256 -4.57 -6.46 -2.31
CA ASN A 256 -3.91 -6.44 -1.01
C ASN A 256 -4.95 -6.55 0.11
N VAL A 257 -4.58 -7.23 1.20
CA VAL A 257 -5.37 -7.36 2.42
C VAL A 257 -4.60 -6.74 3.58
N ILE A 258 -5.14 -5.63 4.10
CA ILE A 258 -4.56 -4.88 5.21
C ILE A 258 -5.52 -4.94 6.40
N LYS A 259 -5.06 -5.43 7.55
CA LYS A 259 -5.92 -5.68 8.71
C LYS A 259 -5.26 -5.37 10.05
N ASN A 260 -6.02 -4.90 11.03
CA ASN A 260 -5.56 -4.70 12.41
C ASN A 260 -4.32 -3.79 12.49
N ILE A 261 -4.38 -2.65 11.81
CA ILE A 261 -3.26 -1.69 11.79
C ILE A 261 -3.64 -0.36 12.43
N ASN A 262 -2.63 0.35 12.94
CA ASN A 262 -2.80 1.68 13.54
C ASN A 262 -3.80 1.72 14.72
N THR A 263 -4.02 0.60 15.39
CA THR A 263 -4.95 0.51 16.52
C THR A 263 -4.54 1.38 17.72
N GLN A 264 -3.26 1.78 17.79
CA GLN A 264 -2.70 2.65 18.84
C GLN A 264 -2.23 4.02 18.32
N ASN A 265 -2.36 4.28 17.01
CA ASN A 265 -1.94 5.54 16.39
C ASN A 265 -3.13 6.49 16.23
N ASN A 266 -2.95 7.80 16.44
CA ASN A 266 -3.97 8.84 16.25
C ASN A 266 -3.58 9.89 15.20
N ASN A 267 -2.47 9.69 14.50
CA ASN A 267 -2.00 10.61 13.47
C ASN A 267 -2.96 10.64 12.29
N HIS A 268 -2.91 11.73 11.53
CA HIS A 268 -3.60 11.80 10.25
C HIS A 268 -2.74 11.13 9.17
N ASN A 269 -2.99 9.85 8.89
CA ASN A 269 -2.19 9.00 8.03
C ASN A 269 -3.00 8.37 6.90
N GLY A 270 -2.33 8.14 5.77
CA GLY A 270 -2.79 7.23 4.73
C GLY A 270 -2.11 5.89 4.91
N ILE A 271 -2.89 4.80 4.88
CA ILE A 271 -2.36 3.44 4.89
C ILE A 271 -1.49 3.22 3.66
N PHE A 272 -1.99 3.66 2.51
CA PHE A 272 -1.20 3.90 1.30
C PHE A 272 -1.06 5.41 1.09
N GLN A 273 0.13 5.94 1.28
CA GLN A 273 0.48 7.33 0.96
C GLN A 273 1.12 7.35 -0.42
N LEU A 274 0.38 7.85 -1.42
CA LEU A 274 0.71 7.69 -2.84
C LEU A 274 0.81 9.04 -3.53
N ASN A 275 2.02 9.45 -3.87
CA ASN A 275 2.24 10.68 -4.62
C ASN A 275 2.42 10.39 -6.12
N GLY A 276 1.63 11.05 -6.97
CA GLY A 276 1.66 10.90 -8.42
C GLY A 276 0.35 10.33 -9.00
N ASN A 277 0.43 9.38 -9.94
CA ASN A 277 -0.76 8.85 -10.63
C ASN A 277 -0.67 7.33 -10.90
N GLY A 278 -1.83 6.67 -11.02
CA GLY A 278 -1.94 5.23 -11.17
C GLY A 278 -3.29 4.66 -10.74
N LYS A 279 -3.32 3.38 -10.41
CA LYS A 279 -4.52 2.63 -10.03
C LYS A 279 -4.37 2.01 -8.64
N PHE A 280 -5.43 2.09 -7.85
CA PHE A 280 -5.57 1.43 -6.57
C PHE A 280 -6.89 0.65 -6.57
N HIS A 281 -6.83 -0.67 -6.71
CA HIS A 281 -8.05 -1.45 -6.91
C HIS A 281 -8.06 -2.85 -6.32
N ASN A 282 -9.25 -3.40 -6.09
CA ASN A 282 -9.44 -4.74 -5.54
C ASN A 282 -8.70 -4.95 -4.19
N ASN A 283 -8.52 -3.90 -3.38
CA ASN A 283 -7.89 -4.01 -2.06
C ASN A 283 -8.94 -4.10 -0.96
N LEU A 284 -8.63 -4.88 0.08
CA LEU A 284 -9.37 -4.91 1.33
C LEU A 284 -8.54 -4.22 2.42
N VAL A 285 -9.12 -3.21 3.05
CA VAL A 285 -8.54 -2.53 4.21
C VAL A 285 -9.57 -2.56 5.33
N ARG A 286 -9.25 -3.24 6.44
CA ARG A 286 -10.20 -3.43 7.54
C ARG A 286 -9.57 -3.29 8.92
N ASP A 287 -10.41 -2.94 9.90
CA ASP A 287 -10.03 -2.90 11.32
C ASP A 287 -8.80 -2.00 11.52
N HIS A 288 -8.92 -0.75 11.07
CA HIS A 288 -7.78 0.13 10.85
C HIS A 288 -8.00 1.55 11.39
N GLN A 289 -6.96 2.38 11.29
CA GLN A 289 -7.04 3.82 11.47
C GLN A 289 -6.24 4.54 10.37
N GLY A 290 -6.83 5.59 9.81
CA GLY A 290 -6.30 6.34 8.65
C GLY A 290 -7.15 6.12 7.40
N ASN A 291 -7.01 6.96 6.38
CA ASN A 291 -7.60 6.65 5.07
C ASN A 291 -6.93 5.40 4.50
N ALA A 292 -7.67 4.54 3.79
CA ALA A 292 -7.11 3.43 3.05
C ALA A 292 -6.07 3.96 2.02
N VAL A 293 -6.40 5.03 1.31
CA VAL A 293 -5.47 5.73 0.43
C VAL A 293 -5.50 7.22 0.71
N ARG A 294 -4.31 7.83 0.82
CA ARG A 294 -4.11 9.26 0.62
C ARG A 294 -3.34 9.44 -0.67
N SER A 295 -4.03 9.92 -1.69
CA SER A 295 -3.44 10.16 -3.00
C SER A 295 -3.12 11.64 -3.14
N TRP A 296 -1.84 11.96 -3.30
CA TRP A 296 -1.35 13.30 -3.58
C TRP A 296 -1.01 13.40 -5.06
N LEU A 297 -1.97 13.91 -5.82
CA LEU A 297 -2.07 13.67 -7.25
C LEU A 297 -1.21 14.65 -8.04
N PHE A 298 -0.42 14.12 -8.97
CA PHE A 298 0.21 14.88 -10.04
C PHE A 298 0.56 13.97 -11.23
N SER A 299 0.79 14.60 -12.38
CA SER A 299 1.28 13.96 -13.60
C SER A 299 2.71 14.42 -13.86
N VAL A 300 3.58 13.54 -14.36
CA VAL A 300 4.93 13.95 -14.77
C VAL A 300 4.86 14.59 -16.14
N GLY A 301 5.48 15.77 -16.30
CA GLY A 301 5.36 16.59 -17.50
C GLY A 301 4.00 17.30 -17.61
N SER A 302 3.59 17.60 -18.84
CA SER A 302 2.41 18.44 -19.14
C SER A 302 1.11 17.67 -19.39
N ALA A 303 1.19 16.36 -19.62
CA ALA A 303 0.00 15.57 -19.92
C ALA A 303 -0.76 15.26 -18.62
N THR A 304 -2.02 15.69 -18.54
CA THR A 304 -2.90 15.34 -17.42
C THR A 304 -3.20 13.84 -17.43
N LYS A 305 -2.76 13.15 -16.38
CA LYS A 305 -3.07 11.75 -16.08
C LYS A 305 -4.15 11.64 -15.01
N GLU A 306 -4.43 10.42 -14.60
CA GLU A 306 -5.54 10.10 -13.70
C GLU A 306 -5.11 9.13 -12.59
N VAL A 307 -5.67 9.32 -11.40
CA VAL A 307 -5.71 8.30 -10.34
C VAL A 307 -7.07 7.61 -10.37
N GLN A 308 -7.07 6.29 -10.41
CA GLN A 308 -8.29 5.47 -10.37
C GLN A 308 -8.32 4.66 -9.07
N ILE A 309 -9.40 4.80 -8.30
CA ILE A 309 -9.63 4.08 -7.04
C ILE A 309 -10.93 3.29 -7.18
N TYR A 310 -10.85 1.97 -7.33
CA TYR A 310 -12.04 1.16 -7.63
C TYR A 310 -12.05 -0.27 -7.11
N ASN A 311 -13.25 -0.86 -6.97
CA ASN A 311 -13.44 -2.23 -6.47
C ASN A 311 -12.74 -2.50 -5.12
N ASN A 312 -12.48 -1.47 -4.31
CA ASN A 312 -11.90 -1.66 -2.99
C ASN A 312 -13.00 -1.86 -1.94
N ILE A 313 -12.68 -2.61 -0.90
CA ILE A 313 -13.49 -2.76 0.30
C ILE A 313 -12.75 -2.08 1.46
N VAL A 314 -13.37 -1.07 2.08
CA VAL A 314 -12.82 -0.38 3.24
C VAL A 314 -13.81 -0.48 4.39
N PHE A 315 -13.41 -1.09 5.49
CA PHE A 315 -14.35 -1.44 6.55
C PHE A 315 -13.81 -1.24 7.96
N ASN A 316 -14.67 -0.77 8.86
CA ASN A 316 -14.36 -0.63 10.28
C ASN A 316 -13.11 0.24 10.51
N SER A 317 -13.16 1.46 9.98
CA SER A 317 -12.12 2.46 10.24
C SER A 317 -12.44 3.19 11.55
N ARG A 318 -11.48 3.24 12.47
CA ARG A 318 -11.62 4.05 13.68
C ARG A 318 -11.71 5.54 13.36
N LYS A 319 -10.90 6.04 12.42
CA LYS A 319 -10.85 7.47 12.03
C LYS A 319 -10.79 7.66 10.52
N TYR A 320 -11.35 8.78 10.07
CA TYR A 320 -11.29 9.28 8.68
C TYR A 320 -12.16 8.51 7.67
N SER A 321 -12.28 9.12 6.48
CA SER A 321 -12.93 8.56 5.29
C SER A 321 -12.14 7.41 4.66
N GLY A 322 -12.76 6.69 3.72
CA GLY A 322 -12.10 5.59 3.00
C GLY A 322 -10.89 6.07 2.20
N PHE A 323 -11.04 7.16 1.45
CA PHE A 323 -10.01 7.69 0.55
C PHE A 323 -9.85 9.20 0.71
N GLU A 324 -8.67 9.71 0.37
CA GLU A 324 -8.39 11.14 0.19
C GLU A 324 -7.76 11.35 -1.19
N VAL A 325 -8.25 12.36 -1.92
CA VAL A 325 -7.63 12.87 -3.14
C VAL A 325 -7.32 14.35 -3.00
N GLN A 326 -6.05 14.71 -3.18
CA GLN A 326 -5.56 16.07 -2.98
C GLN A 326 -4.40 16.44 -3.91
N GLY A 327 -4.41 17.65 -4.45
CA GLY A 327 -3.26 18.28 -5.10
C GLY A 327 -2.52 19.20 -4.12
N PHE A 328 -1.20 19.34 -4.30
CA PHE A 328 -0.38 20.27 -3.53
C PHE A 328 0.47 21.14 -4.45
N SER A 329 0.56 22.44 -4.14
CA SER A 329 1.23 23.41 -5.01
C SER A 329 2.73 23.14 -5.11
N ASN A 330 3.35 22.56 -4.08
CA ASN A 330 4.75 22.13 -4.13
C ASN A 330 4.97 20.83 -4.92
N LEU A 331 3.90 20.11 -5.29
CA LEU A 331 3.97 18.91 -6.13
C LEU A 331 3.49 19.15 -7.57
N VAL A 332 2.78 20.25 -7.84
CA VAL A 332 2.37 20.71 -9.17
C VAL A 332 3.28 21.86 -9.60
N VAL A 333 4.40 21.49 -10.22
CA VAL A 333 5.52 22.38 -10.51
C VAL A 333 5.57 22.64 -12.03
N PRO A 334 5.31 23.88 -12.49
CA PRO A 334 5.31 24.21 -13.92
C PRO A 334 6.57 23.72 -14.65
N GLY A 335 6.36 23.02 -15.78
CA GLY A 335 7.44 22.44 -16.59
C GLY A 335 8.03 21.12 -16.09
N VAL A 336 7.70 20.70 -14.86
CA VAL A 336 8.18 19.44 -14.25
C VAL A 336 7.03 18.46 -14.04
N THR A 337 5.97 18.92 -13.39
CA THR A 337 4.74 18.18 -13.13
C THR A 337 3.51 19.04 -13.43
N SER A 338 2.38 18.39 -13.64
CA SER A 338 1.07 19.04 -13.79
C SER A 338 0.06 18.39 -12.85
N PHE A 339 -1.12 18.99 -12.72
CA PHE A 339 -2.21 18.36 -11.98
C PHE A 339 -2.60 17.01 -12.61
N ALA A 340 -3.32 16.20 -11.84
CA ALA A 340 -3.94 14.98 -12.31
C ALA A 340 -5.43 14.96 -11.94
N ASN A 341 -6.20 14.18 -12.68
CA ASN A 341 -7.60 13.92 -12.38
C ASN A 341 -7.74 12.73 -11.41
N ALA A 342 -8.91 12.60 -10.80
CA ALA A 342 -9.26 11.46 -9.96
C ALA A 342 -10.59 10.84 -10.39
N LYS A 343 -10.67 9.51 -10.33
CA LYS A 343 -11.93 8.76 -10.39
C LYS A 343 -12.01 7.80 -9.21
N VAL A 344 -13.07 7.92 -8.42
CA VAL A 344 -13.35 7.03 -7.29
C VAL A 344 -14.68 6.34 -7.53
N PHE A 345 -14.65 5.04 -7.81
CA PHE A 345 -15.85 4.35 -8.27
C PHE A 345 -15.93 2.88 -7.91
N ASN A 346 -17.14 2.35 -7.78
CA ASN A 346 -17.35 0.92 -7.49
C ASN A 346 -16.63 0.43 -6.23
N ASN A 347 -16.44 1.29 -5.23
CA ASN A 347 -15.91 0.88 -3.92
C ASN A 347 -17.04 0.58 -2.94
N THR A 348 -16.80 -0.32 -1.99
CA THR A 348 -17.69 -0.60 -0.86
C THR A 348 -17.01 -0.10 0.42
N CYS A 349 -17.62 0.88 1.08
CA CYS A 349 -17.10 1.46 2.32
C CYS A 349 -18.14 1.36 3.44
N GLY A 350 -17.74 0.86 4.60
CA GLY A 350 -18.66 0.62 5.72
C GLY A 350 -18.05 0.92 7.08
N SER A 351 -18.84 1.44 8.01
CA SER A 351 -18.40 1.66 9.40
C SER A 351 -17.12 2.51 9.45
N LEU A 352 -17.17 3.69 8.84
CA LEU A 352 -16.05 4.61 8.75
C LEU A 352 -16.12 5.68 9.84
N ASN A 353 -14.95 6.05 10.37
CA ASN A 353 -14.79 7.02 11.45
C ASN A 353 -15.60 6.70 12.71
N MET A 354 -15.43 5.48 13.22
CA MET A 354 -16.16 4.98 14.38
C MET A 354 -15.86 5.73 15.70
N SER A 355 -14.76 6.50 15.80
CA SER A 355 -14.51 7.38 16.95
C SER A 355 -15.20 8.74 16.88
N GLN A 356 -15.85 9.08 15.78
CA GLN A 356 -16.73 10.26 15.65
C GLN A 356 -16.02 11.62 15.84
N ASP A 357 -14.70 11.67 15.70
CA ASP A 357 -13.88 12.87 15.90
C ASP A 357 -13.39 13.49 14.57
N TRP A 358 -13.69 12.85 13.44
CA TRP A 358 -13.43 13.33 12.08
C TRP A 358 -14.66 13.25 11.18
N VAL A 359 -14.47 13.42 9.87
CA VAL A 359 -15.46 13.06 8.85
C VAL A 359 -15.23 11.61 8.41
N GLY A 360 -16.31 10.84 8.24
CA GLY A 360 -16.30 9.51 7.65
C GLY A 360 -17.21 9.44 6.43
N VAL A 361 -16.63 9.37 5.23
CA VAL A 361 -17.33 9.15 3.96
C VAL A 361 -16.50 8.24 3.05
N VAL A 362 -16.96 7.95 1.82
CA VAL A 362 -16.15 7.16 0.86
C VAL A 362 -14.87 7.91 0.49
N VAL A 363 -14.98 9.20 0.14
CA VAL A 363 -13.82 9.99 -0.30
C VAL A 363 -13.86 11.44 0.18
N ASP A 364 -12.73 11.93 0.70
CA ASP A 364 -12.47 13.35 0.91
C ASP A 364 -11.86 13.94 -0.37
N VAL A 365 -12.51 14.97 -0.92
CA VAL A 365 -12.12 15.63 -2.18
C VAL A 365 -11.59 17.03 -1.88
N TYR A 366 -10.26 17.14 -1.82
CA TYR A 366 -9.55 18.41 -1.69
C TYR A 366 -9.26 19.04 -3.05
N ASP A 367 -8.70 20.24 -3.05
CA ASP A 367 -8.31 20.93 -4.28
C ASP A 367 -7.28 20.11 -5.06
N LEU A 368 -7.51 19.93 -6.36
CA LEU A 368 -6.65 19.21 -7.29
C LEU A 368 -5.86 20.15 -8.20
N LEU A 369 -5.87 21.46 -7.92
CA LEU A 369 -5.06 22.49 -8.60
C LEU A 369 -5.29 22.55 -10.11
N GLY A 370 -6.56 22.45 -10.51
CA GLY A 370 -6.99 22.41 -11.91
C GLY A 370 -7.44 21.02 -12.37
N GLY A 371 -7.12 19.97 -11.61
CA GLY A 371 -7.66 18.62 -11.81
C GLY A 371 -9.14 18.52 -11.46
N LYS A 372 -9.77 17.44 -11.95
CA LYS A 372 -11.19 17.13 -11.70
C LYS A 372 -11.33 15.80 -10.97
N CYS A 373 -12.40 15.65 -10.20
CA CYS A 373 -12.75 14.42 -9.50
C CYS A 373 -14.13 13.90 -9.95
N GLU A 374 -14.23 12.63 -10.33
CA GLU A 374 -15.50 11.93 -10.52
C GLU A 374 -15.72 10.89 -9.43
N VAL A 375 -16.95 10.84 -8.88
CA VAL A 375 -17.32 9.90 -7.81
C VAL A 375 -18.61 9.17 -8.17
N PHE A 376 -18.55 7.89 -8.52
CA PHE A 376 -19.73 7.17 -9.01
C PHE A 376 -19.78 5.68 -8.67
N ASN A 377 -20.97 5.08 -8.63
CA ASN A 377 -21.16 3.66 -8.33
C ASN A 377 -20.52 3.19 -7.00
N ASN A 378 -20.25 4.07 -6.04
CA ASN A 378 -19.78 3.67 -4.72
C ASN A 378 -20.95 3.31 -3.81
N LEU A 379 -20.72 2.33 -2.93
CA LEU A 379 -21.65 1.90 -1.89
C LEU A 379 -21.07 2.30 -0.52
N GLY A 380 -21.78 3.14 0.21
CA GLY A 380 -21.45 3.54 1.57
C GLY A 380 -22.48 3.01 2.59
N PHE A 381 -22.05 2.67 3.81
CA PHE A 381 -23.00 2.40 4.89
C PHE A 381 -22.43 2.66 6.29
N ASN A 382 -23.32 2.99 7.23
CA ASN A 382 -22.99 3.20 8.65
C ASN A 382 -21.83 4.18 8.86
N PHE A 383 -22.04 5.44 8.51
CA PHE A 383 -21.09 6.53 8.77
C PHE A 383 -21.62 7.36 9.94
N PRO A 384 -21.06 7.26 11.16
CA PRO A 384 -21.60 7.96 12.33
C PRO A 384 -21.48 9.48 12.25
N THR A 385 -20.50 9.97 11.51
CA THR A 385 -20.13 11.39 11.36
C THR A 385 -19.81 11.68 9.90
N PRO A 386 -20.81 11.61 9.01
CA PRO A 386 -20.63 11.92 7.60
C PRO A 386 -20.35 13.42 7.42
N SER A 387 -19.95 13.82 6.20
CA SER A 387 -19.86 15.23 5.87
C SER A 387 -21.25 15.87 5.95
N ASN A 388 -21.33 17.12 6.43
CA ASN A 388 -22.60 17.85 6.53
C ASN A 388 -23.35 17.98 5.19
N ASN A 389 -22.64 17.84 4.07
CA ASN A 389 -23.16 18.08 2.73
C ASN A 389 -23.46 16.80 1.94
N ASN A 390 -22.89 15.65 2.33
CA ASN A 390 -23.08 14.40 1.59
C ASN A 390 -22.60 13.16 2.38
N MET A 391 -23.26 12.02 2.18
CA MET A 391 -22.91 10.75 2.83
C MET A 391 -21.83 9.96 2.08
N ILE A 392 -21.48 10.33 0.85
CA ILE A 392 -20.53 9.59 0.01
C ILE A 392 -19.21 10.33 -0.14
N TRP A 393 -19.20 11.65 -0.27
CA TRP A 393 -17.96 12.40 -0.36
C TRP A 393 -17.97 13.66 0.49
N SER A 394 -16.78 14.13 0.87
CA SER A 394 -16.61 15.37 1.59
C SER A 394 -15.97 16.37 0.65
N GLN A 395 -16.72 17.42 0.30
CA GLN A 395 -16.24 18.44 -0.62
C GLN A 395 -15.41 19.49 0.14
N GLN A 396 -14.10 19.50 -0.08
CA GLN A 396 -13.15 20.47 0.48
C GLN A 396 -12.55 21.41 -0.58
N SER A 397 -12.64 21.05 -1.87
CA SER A 397 -12.25 21.90 -3.00
C SER A 397 -13.31 22.94 -3.36
N ALA A 398 -12.88 24.08 -3.93
CA ALA A 398 -13.79 25.03 -4.57
C ALA A 398 -14.39 24.50 -5.88
N ILE A 399 -13.69 23.57 -6.55
CA ILE A 399 -14.19 22.88 -7.75
C ILE A 399 -14.96 21.63 -7.30
N PRO A 400 -16.29 21.56 -7.52
CA PRO A 400 -17.08 20.41 -7.09
C PRO A 400 -16.70 19.12 -7.81
N ALA A 401 -16.73 17.99 -7.09
CA ALA A 401 -16.68 16.68 -7.70
C ALA A 401 -17.93 16.42 -8.57
N VAL A 402 -17.76 15.72 -9.69
CA VAL A 402 -18.89 15.23 -10.50
C VAL A 402 -19.33 13.88 -9.96
N ALA A 403 -20.40 13.88 -9.15
CA ALA A 403 -20.91 12.68 -8.52
C ALA A 403 -22.19 12.15 -9.18
N SER A 404 -22.33 10.83 -9.26
CA SER A 404 -23.53 10.19 -9.82
C SER A 404 -23.68 8.74 -9.34
N ASN A 405 -24.92 8.30 -9.10
CA ASN A 405 -25.24 6.88 -8.93
C ASN A 405 -24.43 6.19 -7.82
N ASN A 406 -24.21 6.88 -6.71
CA ASN A 406 -23.68 6.29 -5.48
C ASN A 406 -24.85 5.98 -4.55
N LEU A 407 -24.74 4.92 -3.75
CA LEU A 407 -25.77 4.53 -2.79
C LEU A 407 -25.22 4.58 -1.36
N TYR A 408 -26.03 5.10 -0.45
CA TYR A 408 -25.75 5.09 0.98
C TYR A 408 -26.86 4.38 1.75
N PHE A 409 -26.49 3.59 2.75
CA PHE A 409 -27.41 2.86 3.63
C PHE A 409 -27.10 3.07 5.11
N ALA A 410 -28.11 2.94 5.97
CA ALA A 410 -27.91 3.07 7.42
C ALA A 410 -26.98 2.00 8.00
N ASN A 411 -27.01 0.78 7.45
CA ASN A 411 -26.20 -0.36 7.88
C ASN A 411 -26.02 -1.37 6.75
N SER A 412 -25.18 -2.40 6.98
CA SER A 412 -24.87 -3.47 6.02
C SER A 412 -26.11 -4.25 5.59
N ALA A 413 -26.98 -4.61 6.53
CA ALA A 413 -28.23 -5.32 6.23
C ALA A 413 -29.17 -4.52 5.30
N ALA A 414 -29.29 -3.20 5.52
CA ALA A 414 -30.08 -2.31 4.66
C ALA A 414 -29.46 -2.13 3.27
N ALA A 415 -28.14 -2.23 3.15
CA ALA A 415 -27.44 -2.32 1.85
C ALA A 415 -27.68 -3.67 1.15
N GLY A 416 -28.30 -4.63 1.83
CA GLY A 416 -28.48 -6.00 1.36
C GLY A 416 -27.17 -6.81 1.37
N ILE A 417 -26.17 -6.41 2.15
CA ILE A 417 -24.94 -7.18 2.36
C ILE A 417 -25.25 -8.36 3.28
N THR A 418 -24.91 -9.58 2.85
CA THR A 418 -25.22 -10.82 3.59
C THR A 418 -24.32 -11.05 4.79
N ASP A 419 -23.05 -10.62 4.70
CA ASP A 419 -22.08 -10.69 5.79
C ASP A 419 -20.92 -9.70 5.58
N GLU A 420 -20.30 -9.27 6.68
CA GLU A 420 -19.20 -8.27 6.72
C GLU A 420 -17.79 -8.92 6.62
N VAL A 421 -17.75 -10.16 6.13
CA VAL A 421 -16.52 -10.86 5.76
C VAL A 421 -16.36 -10.79 4.25
N LYS A 422 -17.37 -11.25 3.53
CA LYS A 422 -17.39 -11.37 2.08
C LYS A 422 -18.04 -10.19 1.38
N PHE A 423 -18.88 -9.41 2.06
CA PHE A 423 -19.59 -8.28 1.46
C PHE A 423 -20.46 -8.66 0.24
N GLU A 424 -20.85 -9.93 0.12
CA GLU A 424 -21.73 -10.42 -0.95
C GLU A 424 -23.10 -9.72 -0.85
N LEU A 425 -23.67 -9.37 -2.01
CA LEU A 425 -24.98 -8.75 -2.09
C LEU A 425 -26.08 -9.81 -2.21
N SER A 426 -27.09 -9.70 -1.36
CA SER A 426 -28.35 -10.43 -1.51
C SER A 426 -29.04 -10.08 -2.83
N GLY A 427 -29.83 -11.03 -3.37
CA GLY A 427 -30.57 -10.83 -4.62
C GLY A 427 -31.59 -9.69 -4.57
N SER A 428 -31.99 -9.22 -3.38
CA SER A 428 -32.91 -8.11 -3.16
C SER A 428 -32.21 -6.77 -2.89
N SER A 429 -30.87 -6.72 -2.87
CA SER A 429 -30.15 -5.45 -2.67
C SER A 429 -30.51 -4.45 -3.77
N SER A 430 -30.76 -3.20 -3.41
CA SER A 430 -30.96 -2.12 -4.38
C SER A 430 -29.68 -1.73 -5.12
N ALA A 431 -28.52 -2.21 -4.66
CA ALA A 431 -27.25 -2.05 -5.37
C ALA A 431 -27.08 -3.03 -6.54
N LYS A 432 -27.82 -4.15 -6.57
CA LYS A 432 -27.73 -5.17 -7.64
C LYS A 432 -28.07 -4.57 -8.99
N LYS A 433 -27.17 -4.76 -9.98
CA LYS A 433 -27.36 -4.32 -11.37
C LYS A 433 -27.67 -2.82 -11.54
N ALA A 434 -27.35 -2.00 -10.54
CA ALA A 434 -27.71 -0.59 -10.50
C ALA A 434 -26.59 0.33 -10.99
N ALA A 435 -25.41 -0.19 -11.34
CA ALA A 435 -24.27 0.64 -11.75
C ALA A 435 -24.52 1.38 -13.08
N VAL A 436 -24.04 2.61 -13.16
CA VAL A 436 -23.93 3.34 -14.43
C VAL A 436 -22.69 2.84 -15.16
N THR A 437 -22.89 2.27 -16.34
CA THR A 437 -21.84 1.61 -17.14
C THR A 437 -21.33 2.46 -18.31
N THR A 438 -21.96 3.61 -18.58
CA THR A 438 -21.56 4.53 -19.66
C THR A 438 -20.30 5.34 -19.33
N LYS A 439 -19.93 5.43 -18.05
CA LYS A 439 -18.72 6.15 -17.59
C LYS A 439 -17.47 5.29 -17.61
N MET A 440 -17.59 4.05 -17.13
CA MET A 440 -16.54 3.05 -17.13
C MET A 440 -17.18 1.68 -17.11
N VAL A 441 -16.56 0.70 -17.76
CA VAL A 441 -16.98 -0.70 -17.73
C VAL A 441 -15.93 -1.50 -16.99
N LEU A 442 -16.30 -2.03 -15.83
CA LEU A 442 -15.51 -3.01 -15.10
C LEU A 442 -15.87 -4.40 -15.60
N THR A 443 -14.86 -5.22 -15.88
CA THR A 443 -15.04 -6.60 -16.34
C THR A 443 -15.18 -7.59 -15.20
N GLU A 444 -14.70 -7.24 -14.01
CA GLU A 444 -14.64 -8.10 -12.83
C GLU A 444 -14.95 -7.33 -11.54
N ASP A 445 -15.41 -8.04 -10.51
CA ASP A 445 -15.57 -7.52 -9.15
C ASP A 445 -14.32 -7.78 -8.28
N TYR A 446 -14.38 -7.45 -6.98
CA TYR A 446 -13.29 -7.67 -6.02
C TYR A 446 -12.80 -9.13 -5.96
N TYR A 447 -13.70 -10.10 -6.17
CA TYR A 447 -13.39 -11.54 -6.12
C TYR A 447 -13.00 -12.11 -7.48
N GLY A 448 -12.93 -11.29 -8.53
CA GLY A 448 -12.69 -11.75 -9.91
C GLY A 448 -13.93 -12.34 -10.58
N ASN A 449 -15.13 -12.18 -10.01
CA ASN A 449 -16.35 -12.59 -10.67
C ASN A 449 -16.61 -11.68 -11.88
N LYS A 450 -16.94 -12.27 -13.03
CA LYS A 450 -17.22 -11.53 -14.25
C LYS A 450 -18.44 -10.63 -14.07
N ARG A 451 -18.29 -9.35 -14.43
CA ARG A 451 -19.38 -8.38 -14.51
C ARG A 451 -19.99 -8.39 -15.91
N GLY A 452 -21.32 -8.40 -15.97
CA GLY A 452 -22.08 -8.35 -17.22
C GLY A 452 -22.27 -6.93 -17.76
N ALA A 453 -23.13 -6.77 -18.78
CA ALA A 453 -23.48 -5.46 -19.35
C ALA A 453 -24.13 -4.49 -18.35
N THR A 454 -24.78 -5.04 -17.33
CA THR A 454 -25.27 -4.34 -16.13
C THR A 454 -24.67 -5.03 -14.91
N TYR A 455 -24.15 -4.27 -13.95
CA TYR A 455 -23.45 -4.81 -12.78
C TYR A 455 -23.76 -4.00 -11.53
N SER A 456 -23.38 -4.52 -10.36
CA SER A 456 -23.74 -3.94 -9.06
C SER A 456 -22.95 -2.67 -8.73
N ILE A 457 -23.58 -1.74 -8.00
CA ILE A 457 -22.89 -0.63 -7.32
C ILE A 457 -22.06 -1.23 -6.17
N GLY A 458 -20.85 -0.70 -5.97
CA GLY A 458 -19.89 -1.23 -5.01
C GLY A 458 -18.94 -2.29 -5.61
N ALA A 459 -18.14 -2.88 -4.73
CA ALA A 459 -16.99 -3.69 -5.09
C ALA A 459 -17.31 -5.17 -5.39
N VAL A 460 -18.47 -5.66 -4.96
CA VAL A 460 -18.85 -7.10 -5.03
C VAL A 460 -20.19 -7.23 -5.76
N GLU A 461 -20.33 -8.29 -6.58
CA GLU A 461 -21.55 -8.54 -7.36
C GLU A 461 -22.77 -8.96 -6.57
#